data_AF-A0A2E2IUI1-F1
#
_entry.id   AF-A0A2E2IUI1-F1
#
_cell.length_a   1.000
_cell.length_b   1.000
_cell.length_c   1.000
_cell.angle_alpha   90.00
_cell.angle_beta   90.00
_cell.angle_gamma   90.00
#
_symmetry.space_group_name_H-M   'P 1'
#
loop_
_entity.id
_entity.type
_entity.pdbx_description
1 polymer ?
#
loop_
_entity_poly.entity_id
_entity_poly.type
_entity_poly.pdbx_seq_one_letter_code
_entity_poly.pdbx_strand_id
1 'polypeptide(L)'
;MELVPEEFSDGASGLADQAGLPRERLSSLIEAIDSRFNSIGASLGEAVNAFDAIISALQDVVGAFEHSGMAQAVEDITAAARAMYNVTDQIDRREHETARIPAASKRLHELSQEIARSLKMLRIYGVNIKIAASGAPDFIAFVDDISVRLSDGEAAAQGFGELLGSLGQSLDTLRRNDQSLARECQSVVPQVPDRLIADVEALRDYQNELAQLAQTTGEIARAVQQEVGEALCAIQVGDRARQRLEHVLAGMAVIEAASIDDHEATAQMRAHGTALLRAQTEATREEFDRDLQSLVTALYNLQPPTQRLNTLLAGRAGEDSADDEIFLRRLEQGISEAARMTESLVHADRQASLTMNCIVDIVADVAARAKTIGALRVEIQDMAVNVSLKARRAGPTGPPIKVVADEIRQRSEVLDAITDSIGAVENELLDVAERMTQLARQQSESVGSMLSRSLDSIRSSAEKTETSIKLAADITATILPILGSATQVLETCEEMSVECDAILAEMADEGPCANEAINSADHPLIVFMEAMARSYTMAEERAVHDRFLLPDMQPLGGGAKAAEPQDEDLFDSFDDFGPDSSALPVAATAGGEDDAPDLDDVFF
;
A
#
# COMPACT_ATOMS: atom_id res chain seq x y z
N MET A 1 48.25 72.94 40.92
CA MET A 1 48.34 74.20 41.68
C MET A 1 47.32 74.09 42.78
N GLU A 2 47.76 74.27 44.03
CA GLU A 2 47.05 74.23 45.33
C GLU A 2 46.63 72.81 45.80
N LEU A 3 47.42 72.15 46.68
CA LEU A 3 47.53 72.25 48.16
C LEU A 3 46.22 71.84 48.84
N VAL A 4 46.15 70.75 49.63
CA VAL A 4 46.46 70.60 51.08
C VAL A 4 46.09 69.13 51.46
N PRO A 5 46.56 68.45 52.54
CA PRO A 5 47.91 68.20 53.10
C PRO A 5 48.20 66.69 53.37
N GLU A 6 49.48 66.34 53.56
CA GLU A 6 49.89 65.15 54.33
C GLU A 6 49.63 65.37 55.82
N GLU A 7 48.86 64.50 56.47
CA GLU A 7 49.04 64.00 57.85
C GLU A 7 47.79 63.21 58.27
N PHE A 8 47.77 61.92 57.94
CA PHE A 8 47.21 60.81 58.73
C PHE A 8 47.71 59.50 58.10
N SER A 9 49.04 59.34 58.12
CA SER A 9 49.72 58.05 57.93
C SER A 9 50.09 57.55 59.33
N ASP A 10 49.17 56.83 59.97
CA ASP A 10 49.52 55.66 60.78
C ASP A 10 48.23 54.99 61.26
N GLY A 11 47.91 53.83 60.68
CA GLY A 11 46.76 53.01 61.09
C GLY A 11 46.00 52.29 59.97
N ALA A 12 46.27 52.59 58.69
CA ALA A 12 45.53 52.02 57.54
C ALA A 12 46.39 51.06 56.68
N SER A 13 47.36 50.37 57.28
CA SER A 13 48.29 49.47 56.57
C SER A 13 47.96 47.99 56.72
N GLY A 14 46.71 47.62 57.01
CA GLY A 14 46.30 46.23 57.24
C GLY A 14 45.11 45.70 56.46
N LEU A 15 44.47 46.49 55.58
CA LEU A 15 43.16 46.14 55.01
C LEU A 15 43.04 46.27 53.48
N ALA A 16 44.16 46.43 52.77
CA ALA A 16 44.18 46.59 51.32
C ALA A 16 44.48 45.29 50.53
N ASP A 17 44.33 44.12 51.15
CA ASP A 17 44.56 42.82 50.48
C ASP A 17 43.44 41.81 50.76
N GLN A 18 42.17 42.25 50.72
CA GLN A 18 41.05 41.32 50.58
C GLN A 18 40.82 41.11 49.09
N ALA A 19 41.38 40.02 48.56
CA ALA A 19 41.08 39.56 47.21
C ALA A 19 39.55 39.52 47.02
N GLY A 20 39.05 40.20 45.99
CA GLY A 20 37.63 40.15 45.64
C GLY A 20 37.21 38.72 45.35
N LEU A 21 35.95 38.38 45.62
CA LEU A 21 35.43 37.06 45.27
C LEU A 21 35.46 36.90 43.74
N PRO A 22 35.66 35.68 43.20
CA PRO A 22 35.82 35.42 41.76
C PRO A 22 34.49 35.51 40.97
N ARG A 23 33.73 36.59 41.14
CA ARG A 23 32.38 36.79 40.63
C ARG A 23 32.31 36.79 39.10
N GLU A 24 33.28 37.43 38.45
CA GLU A 24 33.34 37.48 36.97
C GLU A 24 33.60 36.09 36.38
N ARG A 25 34.52 35.31 36.98
CA ARG A 25 34.80 33.94 36.55
C ARG A 25 33.60 33.02 36.73
N LEU A 26 32.91 33.12 37.88
CA LEU A 26 31.69 32.35 38.14
C LEU A 26 30.56 32.72 37.17
N SER A 27 30.38 34.01 36.86
CA SER A 27 29.41 34.47 35.86
C SER A 27 29.71 33.92 34.47
N SER A 28 30.97 33.95 34.03
CA SER A 28 31.38 33.37 32.74
C SER A 28 31.19 31.85 32.68
N LEU A 29 31.39 31.15 33.81
CA LEU A 29 31.15 29.71 33.91
C LEU A 29 29.66 29.37 33.76
N ILE A 30 28.77 30.14 34.42
CA ILE A 30 27.31 29.98 34.31
C ILE A 30 26.85 30.17 32.86
N GLU A 31 27.32 31.20 32.17
CA GLU A 31 27.03 31.45 30.75
C GLU A 31 27.54 30.31 29.85
N ALA A 32 28.72 29.77 30.14
CA ALA A 32 29.28 28.64 29.39
C ALA A 32 28.46 27.35 29.59
N ILE A 33 28.00 27.06 30.81
CA ILE A 33 27.12 25.92 31.12
C ILE A 33 25.82 26.04 30.33
N ASP A 34 25.16 27.20 30.41
CA ASP A 34 23.89 27.43 29.72
C ASP A 34 24.02 27.26 28.19
N SER A 35 25.05 27.88 27.60
CA SER A 35 25.27 27.78 26.14
C SER A 35 25.54 26.35 25.67
N ARG A 36 26.34 25.56 26.41
CA ARG A 36 26.70 24.19 26.01
C ARG A 36 25.51 23.24 26.17
N PHE A 37 24.80 23.26 27.30
CA PHE A 37 23.65 22.38 27.53
C PHE A 37 22.47 22.69 26.62
N ASN A 38 22.25 23.97 26.27
CA ASN A 38 21.24 24.34 25.28
C ASN A 38 21.58 23.81 23.88
N SER A 39 22.86 23.87 23.48
CA SER A 39 23.34 23.29 22.21
C SER A 39 23.17 21.77 22.15
N ILE A 40 23.48 21.07 23.25
CA ILE A 40 23.31 19.61 23.35
C ILE A 40 21.82 19.26 23.33
N GLY A 41 20.98 19.98 24.07
CA GLY A 41 19.53 19.78 24.09
C GLY A 41 18.90 19.95 22.71
N ALA A 42 19.31 20.97 21.95
CA ALA A 42 18.87 21.16 20.57
C ALA A 42 19.29 19.98 19.67
N SER A 43 20.53 19.49 19.81
CA SER A 43 21.05 18.36 19.03
C SER A 43 20.32 17.04 19.35
N LEU A 44 20.06 16.75 20.63
CA LEU A 44 19.29 15.57 21.02
C LEU A 44 17.82 15.68 20.60
N GLY A 45 17.22 16.86 20.68
CA GLY A 45 15.87 17.10 20.16
C GLY A 45 15.78 16.88 18.64
N GLU A 46 16.79 17.29 17.87
CA GLU A 46 16.90 16.97 16.45
C GLU A 46 17.00 15.46 16.21
N ALA A 47 17.79 14.75 17.03
CA ALA A 47 17.91 13.29 16.94
C ALA A 47 16.57 12.57 17.23
N VAL A 48 15.80 12.99 18.24
CA VAL A 48 14.47 12.41 18.52
C VAL A 48 13.53 12.57 17.33
N ASN A 49 13.42 13.78 16.78
CA ASN A 49 12.58 14.05 15.61
C ASN A 49 13.02 13.21 14.38
N ALA A 50 14.34 12.98 14.25
CA ALA A 50 14.89 12.15 13.20
C ALA A 50 14.51 10.66 13.38
N PHE A 51 14.51 10.13 14.61
CA PHE A 51 14.03 8.78 14.88
C PHE A 51 12.52 8.62 14.64
N ASP A 52 11.71 9.63 14.98
CA ASP A 52 10.27 9.64 14.64
C ASP A 52 10.06 9.57 13.13
N ALA A 53 10.82 10.34 12.36
CA ALA A 53 10.76 10.31 10.91
C ALA A 53 11.18 8.95 10.34
N ILE A 54 12.20 8.29 10.93
CA ILE A 54 12.59 6.92 10.56
C ILE A 54 11.46 5.94 10.87
N ILE A 55 10.87 5.98 12.06
CA ILE A 55 9.77 5.08 12.46
C ILE A 55 8.58 5.24 11.51
N SER A 56 8.21 6.48 11.19
CA SER A 56 7.14 6.80 10.24
C SER A 56 7.45 6.26 8.85
N ALA A 57 8.67 6.47 8.33
CA ALA A 57 9.09 5.92 7.05
C ALA A 57 9.03 4.37 7.02
N LEU A 58 9.36 3.70 8.12
CA LEU A 58 9.27 2.23 8.22
C LEU A 58 7.82 1.74 8.32
N GLN A 59 6.94 2.49 8.98
CA GLN A 59 5.50 2.20 9.00
C GLN A 59 4.90 2.36 7.60
N ASP A 60 5.33 3.36 6.83
CA ASP A 60 4.92 3.53 5.43
C ASP A 60 5.32 2.33 4.56
N VAL A 61 6.50 1.73 4.80
CA VAL A 61 6.92 0.49 4.10
C VAL A 61 5.96 -0.65 4.40
N VAL A 62 5.62 -0.87 5.68
CA VAL A 62 4.70 -1.95 6.08
C VAL A 62 3.29 -1.70 5.54
N GLY A 63 2.78 -0.47 5.67
CA GLY A 63 1.46 -0.08 5.19
C GLY A 63 1.34 -0.11 3.66
N ALA A 64 2.43 0.19 2.93
CA ALA A 64 2.48 0.09 1.48
C ALA A 64 2.25 -1.33 0.98
N PHE A 65 2.48 -2.37 1.78
CA PHE A 65 2.19 -3.76 1.42
C PHE A 65 0.76 -4.19 1.77
N GLU A 66 0.26 -3.79 2.93
CA GLU A 66 -1.10 -4.13 3.35
C GLU A 66 -2.16 -3.45 2.46
N HIS A 67 -1.92 -2.20 2.06
CA HIS A 67 -2.92 -1.37 1.38
C HIS A 67 -2.80 -1.38 -0.15
N SER A 68 -1.74 -1.94 -0.71
CA SER A 68 -1.54 -2.03 -2.17
C SER A 68 -2.28 -3.19 -2.83
N GLY A 69 -2.99 -4.03 -2.07
CA GLY A 69 -3.68 -5.19 -2.66
C GLY A 69 -2.72 -6.18 -3.32
N MET A 70 -1.49 -6.31 -2.81
CA MET A 70 -0.50 -7.27 -3.30
C MET A 70 -0.96 -8.72 -3.25
N ALA A 71 -1.71 -9.08 -2.21
CA ALA A 71 -2.31 -10.40 -2.11
C ALA A 71 -3.21 -10.67 -3.33
N GLN A 72 -4.01 -9.68 -3.72
CA GLN A 72 -4.82 -9.73 -4.93
C GLN A 72 -3.94 -9.80 -6.18
N ALA A 73 -2.87 -8.99 -6.26
CA ALA A 73 -1.96 -9.01 -7.41
C ALA A 73 -1.30 -10.39 -7.61
N VAL A 74 -0.90 -11.03 -6.51
CA VAL A 74 -0.34 -12.39 -6.51
C VAL A 74 -1.38 -13.43 -6.94
N GLU A 75 -2.61 -13.33 -6.45
CA GLU A 75 -3.72 -14.19 -6.86
C GLU A 75 -4.04 -14.03 -8.34
N ASP A 76 -4.10 -12.78 -8.82
CA ASP A 76 -4.38 -12.44 -10.22
C ASP A 76 -3.29 -12.99 -11.16
N ILE A 77 -2.01 -12.83 -10.81
CA ILE A 77 -0.89 -13.39 -11.60
C ILE A 77 -0.92 -14.93 -11.59
N THR A 78 -1.23 -15.53 -10.45
CA THR A 78 -1.35 -17.00 -10.34
C THR A 78 -2.52 -17.53 -11.16
N ALA A 79 -3.67 -16.85 -11.11
CA ALA A 79 -4.85 -17.17 -11.90
C ALA A 79 -4.56 -17.04 -13.39
N ALA A 80 -3.82 -16.00 -13.79
CA ALA A 80 -3.38 -15.82 -15.16
C ALA A 80 -2.47 -16.95 -15.62
N ALA A 81 -1.43 -17.31 -14.85
CA ALA A 81 -0.54 -18.41 -15.17
C ALA A 81 -1.30 -19.74 -15.33
N ARG A 82 -2.29 -20.01 -14.47
CA ARG A 82 -3.17 -21.19 -14.60
C ARG A 82 -4.04 -21.14 -15.85
N ALA A 83 -4.61 -19.98 -16.17
CA ALA A 83 -5.40 -19.82 -17.39
C ALA A 83 -4.55 -20.15 -18.63
N MET A 84 -3.27 -19.76 -18.62
CA MET A 84 -2.32 -20.01 -19.71
C MET A 84 -2.04 -21.50 -19.96
N TYR A 85 -1.89 -22.32 -18.92
CA TYR A 85 -1.75 -23.77 -19.11
C TYR A 85 -3.00 -24.40 -19.73
N ASN A 86 -4.17 -23.84 -19.46
CA ASN A 86 -5.44 -24.36 -19.96
C ASN A 86 -5.75 -23.92 -21.41
N VAL A 87 -5.01 -22.95 -21.97
CA VAL A 87 -5.24 -22.45 -23.34
C VAL A 87 -5.07 -23.55 -24.38
N THR A 88 -4.11 -24.45 -24.23
CA THR A 88 -3.90 -25.53 -25.20
C THR A 88 -5.08 -26.50 -25.24
N ASP A 89 -5.60 -26.93 -24.08
CA ASP A 89 -6.82 -27.78 -24.01
C ASP A 89 -8.03 -27.06 -24.63
N GLN A 90 -8.11 -25.74 -24.48
CA GLN A 90 -9.19 -24.94 -25.08
C GLN A 90 -9.11 -24.85 -26.59
N ILE A 91 -7.90 -24.64 -27.15
CA ILE A 91 -7.69 -24.65 -28.60
C ILE A 91 -8.07 -26.03 -29.16
N ASP A 92 -7.64 -27.11 -28.50
CA ASP A 92 -7.93 -28.49 -28.95
C ASP A 92 -9.44 -28.78 -28.93
N ARG A 93 -10.15 -28.39 -27.85
CA ARG A 93 -11.61 -28.52 -27.75
C ARG A 93 -12.34 -27.68 -28.81
N ARG A 94 -11.90 -26.45 -29.03
CA ARG A 94 -12.49 -25.55 -30.04
C ARG A 94 -12.25 -26.08 -31.45
N GLU A 95 -11.06 -26.57 -31.75
CA GLU A 95 -10.74 -27.19 -33.04
C GLU A 95 -11.64 -28.42 -33.28
N HIS A 96 -11.85 -29.25 -32.26
CA HIS A 96 -12.71 -30.43 -32.34
C HIS A 96 -14.15 -30.08 -32.72
N GLU A 97 -14.77 -29.10 -32.06
CA GLU A 97 -16.13 -28.66 -32.38
C GLU A 97 -16.19 -27.95 -33.75
N THR A 98 -15.21 -27.09 -34.05
CA THR A 98 -15.15 -26.36 -35.33
C THR A 98 -14.94 -27.29 -36.52
N ALA A 99 -14.28 -28.44 -36.34
CA ALA A 99 -14.06 -29.44 -37.40
C ALA A 99 -15.36 -30.06 -37.94
N ARG A 100 -16.46 -29.99 -37.19
CA ARG A 100 -17.76 -30.54 -37.59
C ARG A 100 -18.53 -29.63 -38.55
N ILE A 101 -18.31 -28.32 -38.45
CA ILE A 101 -19.05 -27.29 -39.19
C ILE A 101 -18.86 -27.39 -40.71
N PRO A 102 -17.64 -27.63 -41.27
CA PRO A 102 -17.46 -27.80 -42.70
C PRO A 102 -18.24 -28.98 -43.29
N ALA A 103 -18.34 -30.09 -42.54
CA ALA A 103 -19.08 -31.26 -42.99
C ALA A 103 -20.58 -31.00 -43.03
N ALA A 104 -21.13 -30.29 -42.04
CA ALA A 104 -22.52 -29.86 -42.01
C ALA A 104 -22.82 -28.83 -43.12
N SER A 105 -21.94 -27.83 -43.30
CA SER A 105 -22.03 -26.83 -44.37
C SER A 105 -22.04 -27.45 -45.77
N LYS A 106 -21.16 -28.44 -46.00
CA LYS A 106 -21.13 -29.20 -47.27
C LYS A 106 -22.43 -29.96 -47.51
N ARG A 107 -22.98 -30.62 -46.48
CA ARG A 107 -24.26 -31.33 -46.57
C ARG A 107 -25.42 -30.37 -46.91
N LEU A 108 -25.50 -29.21 -46.26
CA LEU A 108 -26.50 -28.17 -46.60
C LEU A 108 -26.36 -27.69 -48.04
N HIS A 109 -25.12 -27.52 -48.52
CA HIS A 109 -24.87 -27.13 -49.91
C HIS A 109 -25.37 -28.19 -50.91
N GLU A 110 -25.08 -29.46 -50.66
CA GLU A 110 -25.53 -30.58 -51.49
C GLU A 110 -27.07 -30.69 -51.52
N LEU A 111 -27.73 -30.54 -50.36
CA LEU A 111 -29.19 -30.54 -50.24
C LEU A 111 -29.83 -29.35 -50.97
N SER A 112 -29.24 -28.15 -50.87
CA SER A 112 -29.71 -26.96 -51.62
C SER A 112 -29.61 -27.17 -53.14
N GLN A 113 -28.49 -27.74 -53.63
CA GLN A 113 -28.35 -28.08 -55.05
C GLN A 113 -29.37 -29.12 -55.50
N GLU A 114 -29.78 -30.02 -54.61
CA GLU A 114 -30.81 -31.02 -54.91
C GLU A 114 -32.21 -30.42 -54.98
N ILE A 115 -32.54 -29.46 -54.10
CA ILE A 115 -33.77 -28.66 -54.19
C ILE A 115 -33.80 -27.92 -55.53
N ALA A 116 -32.74 -27.20 -55.89
CA ALA A 116 -32.68 -26.46 -57.15
C ALA A 116 -32.89 -27.38 -58.37
N ARG A 117 -32.30 -28.59 -58.36
CA ARG A 117 -32.51 -29.60 -59.39
C ARG A 117 -33.96 -30.10 -59.43
N SER A 118 -34.58 -30.33 -58.28
CA SER A 118 -35.98 -30.78 -58.19
C SER A 118 -36.97 -29.71 -58.62
N LEU A 119 -36.77 -28.44 -58.26
CA LEU A 119 -37.56 -27.31 -58.74
C LEU A 119 -37.44 -27.13 -60.26
N LYS A 120 -36.23 -27.28 -60.81
CA LYS A 120 -36.02 -27.23 -62.27
C LYS A 120 -36.76 -28.35 -63.00
N MET A 121 -36.79 -29.57 -62.45
CA MET A 121 -37.57 -30.68 -63.00
C MET A 121 -39.08 -30.42 -62.92
N LEU A 122 -39.57 -29.91 -61.80
CA LEU A 122 -40.98 -29.49 -61.66
C LEU A 122 -41.37 -28.43 -62.72
N ARG A 123 -40.46 -27.50 -63.03
CA ARG A 123 -40.69 -26.51 -64.10
C ARG A 123 -40.79 -27.16 -65.48
N ILE A 124 -39.97 -28.17 -65.78
CA ILE A 124 -40.06 -28.95 -67.02
C ILE A 124 -41.41 -29.67 -67.11
N TYR A 125 -41.88 -30.25 -66.00
CA TYR A 125 -43.22 -30.87 -65.94
C TYR A 125 -44.34 -29.85 -66.16
N GLY A 126 -44.22 -28.64 -65.62
CA GLY A 126 -45.13 -27.53 -65.91
C GLY A 126 -45.20 -27.23 -67.42
N VAL A 127 -44.06 -27.13 -68.10
CA VAL A 127 -44.01 -26.93 -69.56
C VAL A 127 -44.65 -28.10 -70.32
N ASN A 128 -44.43 -29.35 -69.90
CA ASN A 128 -45.05 -30.52 -70.51
C ASN A 128 -46.58 -30.52 -70.37
N ILE A 129 -47.11 -30.09 -69.21
CA ILE A 129 -48.56 -29.90 -69.02
C ILE A 129 -49.06 -28.79 -69.95
N LYS A 130 -48.34 -27.66 -70.08
CA LYS A 130 -48.73 -26.54 -70.96
C LYS A 130 -48.81 -26.96 -72.43
N ILE A 131 -47.92 -27.83 -72.88
CA ILE A 131 -47.94 -28.41 -74.24
C ILE A 131 -49.10 -29.41 -74.38
N ALA A 132 -49.26 -30.35 -73.44
CA ALA A 132 -50.29 -31.38 -73.49
C ALA A 132 -51.72 -30.81 -73.35
N ALA A 133 -51.87 -29.68 -72.65
CA ALA A 133 -53.12 -28.99 -72.44
C ALA A 133 -53.38 -27.84 -73.45
N SER A 134 -52.63 -27.79 -74.56
CA SER A 134 -52.83 -26.79 -75.61
C SER A 134 -54.29 -26.77 -76.07
N GLY A 135 -55.01 -25.69 -75.74
CA GLY A 135 -56.44 -25.51 -75.99
C GLY A 135 -57.37 -25.61 -74.77
N ALA A 136 -56.84 -25.83 -73.56
CA ALA A 136 -57.61 -25.88 -72.31
C ALA A 136 -57.14 -24.79 -71.30
N PRO A 137 -57.83 -23.64 -71.22
CA PRO A 137 -57.36 -22.46 -70.48
C PRO A 137 -57.16 -22.71 -68.98
N ASP A 138 -57.97 -23.58 -68.38
CA ASP A 138 -57.90 -23.91 -66.95
C ASP A 138 -56.58 -24.60 -66.54
N PHE A 139 -55.97 -25.38 -67.43
CA PHE A 139 -54.68 -26.03 -67.18
C PHE A 139 -53.50 -25.09 -67.45
N ILE A 140 -53.66 -24.10 -68.32
CA ILE A 140 -52.65 -23.08 -68.58
C ILE A 140 -52.50 -22.17 -67.36
N ALA A 141 -53.61 -21.70 -66.79
CA ALA A 141 -53.61 -20.90 -65.56
C ALA A 141 -52.96 -21.65 -64.37
N PHE A 142 -53.15 -22.96 -64.30
CA PHE A 142 -52.47 -23.82 -63.32
C PHE A 142 -50.94 -23.83 -63.48
N VAL A 143 -50.45 -23.99 -64.72
CA VAL A 143 -49.00 -24.00 -64.97
C VAL A 143 -48.38 -22.65 -64.65
N ASP A 144 -49.09 -21.55 -64.95
CA ASP A 144 -48.62 -20.20 -64.66
C ASP A 144 -48.51 -19.97 -63.13
N ASP A 145 -49.49 -20.45 -62.34
CA ASP A 145 -49.43 -20.36 -60.86
C ASP A 145 -48.29 -21.21 -60.27
N ILE A 146 -48.08 -22.44 -60.75
CA ILE A 146 -46.91 -23.25 -60.34
C ILE A 146 -45.59 -22.58 -60.73
N SER A 147 -45.53 -21.94 -61.90
CA SER A 147 -44.29 -21.32 -62.39
C SER A 147 -43.83 -20.15 -61.52
N VAL A 148 -44.76 -19.34 -61.03
CA VAL A 148 -44.46 -18.24 -60.09
C VAL A 148 -43.91 -18.82 -58.79
N ARG A 149 -44.61 -19.79 -58.20
CA ARG A 149 -44.22 -20.39 -56.92
C ARG A 149 -42.88 -21.16 -57.00
N LEU A 150 -42.60 -21.81 -58.13
CA LEU A 150 -41.29 -22.44 -58.39
C LEU A 150 -40.16 -21.40 -58.50
N SER A 151 -40.45 -20.21 -59.04
CA SER A 151 -39.47 -19.12 -59.09
C SER A 151 -39.10 -18.63 -57.69
N ASP A 152 -40.08 -18.52 -56.78
CA ASP A 152 -39.84 -18.14 -55.39
C ASP A 152 -38.99 -19.21 -54.66
N GLY A 153 -39.27 -20.49 -54.90
CA GLY A 153 -38.46 -21.61 -54.41
C GLY A 153 -37.02 -21.60 -54.95
N GLU A 154 -36.82 -21.23 -56.23
CA GLU A 154 -35.48 -21.12 -56.82
C GLU A 154 -34.67 -19.98 -56.18
N ALA A 155 -35.30 -18.84 -55.91
CA ALA A 155 -34.68 -17.72 -55.20
C ALA A 155 -34.34 -18.09 -53.74
N ALA A 156 -35.23 -18.82 -53.06
CA ALA A 156 -34.98 -19.36 -51.72
C ALA A 156 -33.77 -20.32 -51.73
N ALA A 157 -33.67 -21.20 -52.73
CA ALA A 157 -32.57 -22.15 -52.88
C ALA A 157 -31.22 -21.47 -53.15
N GLN A 158 -31.19 -20.42 -53.96
CA GLN A 158 -29.97 -19.73 -54.34
C GLN A 158 -29.32 -18.99 -53.15
N GLY A 159 -30.12 -18.39 -52.26
CA GLY A 159 -29.57 -17.68 -51.10
C GLY A 159 -28.91 -18.58 -50.04
N PHE A 160 -29.14 -19.91 -50.06
CA PHE A 160 -28.35 -20.84 -49.23
C PHE A 160 -26.85 -20.80 -49.57
N GLY A 161 -26.50 -20.65 -50.86
CA GLY A 161 -25.11 -20.65 -51.30
C GLY A 161 -24.33 -19.44 -50.78
N GLU A 162 -24.95 -18.27 -50.76
CA GLU A 162 -24.34 -17.02 -50.28
C GLU A 162 -24.08 -17.09 -48.76
N LEU A 163 -25.06 -17.59 -48.00
CA LEU A 163 -24.95 -17.79 -46.55
C LEU A 163 -23.84 -18.76 -46.18
N LEU A 164 -23.78 -19.93 -46.84
CA LEU A 164 -22.73 -20.93 -46.60
C LEU A 164 -21.34 -20.42 -46.99
N GLY A 165 -21.26 -19.53 -47.99
CA GLY A 165 -20.02 -18.84 -48.36
C GLY A 165 -19.51 -17.90 -47.27
N SER A 166 -20.41 -17.13 -46.64
CA SER A 166 -20.09 -16.27 -45.48
C SER A 166 -19.58 -17.08 -44.30
N LEU A 167 -20.25 -18.21 -43.98
CA LEU A 167 -19.81 -19.13 -42.93
C LEU A 167 -18.39 -19.66 -43.17
N GLY A 168 -18.09 -20.07 -44.41
CA GLY A 168 -16.77 -20.53 -44.80
C GLY A 168 -15.68 -19.49 -44.52
N GLN A 169 -15.92 -18.23 -44.89
CA GLN A 169 -14.96 -17.15 -44.64
C GLN A 169 -14.76 -16.86 -43.14
N SER A 170 -15.84 -16.93 -42.35
CA SER A 170 -15.76 -16.75 -40.89
C SER A 170 -14.96 -17.89 -40.23
N LEU A 171 -15.21 -19.14 -40.63
CA LEU A 171 -14.48 -20.32 -40.15
C LEU A 171 -13.00 -20.30 -40.53
N ASP A 172 -12.67 -19.87 -41.74
CA ASP A 172 -11.27 -19.75 -42.17
C ASP A 172 -10.53 -18.70 -41.34
N THR A 173 -11.22 -17.64 -40.93
CA THR A 173 -10.64 -16.60 -40.07
C THR A 173 -10.46 -17.09 -38.65
N LEU A 174 -11.44 -17.82 -38.09
CA LEU A 174 -11.31 -18.49 -36.81
C LEU A 174 -10.12 -19.46 -36.78
N ARG A 175 -10.01 -20.34 -37.78
CA ARG A 175 -8.90 -21.30 -37.90
C ARG A 175 -7.53 -20.65 -37.99
N ARG A 176 -7.42 -19.54 -38.74
CA ARG A 176 -6.16 -18.78 -38.85
C ARG A 176 -5.75 -18.19 -37.50
N ASN A 177 -6.71 -17.65 -36.75
CA ASN A 177 -6.47 -17.12 -35.41
C ASN A 177 -6.07 -18.23 -34.43
N ASP A 178 -6.76 -19.37 -34.46
CA ASP A 178 -6.46 -20.54 -33.61
C ASP A 178 -5.06 -21.09 -33.86
N GLN A 179 -4.65 -21.20 -35.13
CA GLN A 179 -3.30 -21.62 -35.48
C GLN A 179 -2.23 -20.61 -35.05
N SER A 180 -2.54 -19.31 -35.12
CA SER A 180 -1.64 -18.26 -34.63
C SER A 180 -1.47 -18.36 -33.11
N LEU A 181 -2.58 -18.50 -32.38
CA LEU A 181 -2.58 -18.66 -30.93
C LEU A 181 -1.85 -19.94 -30.52
N ALA A 182 -2.07 -21.06 -31.20
CA ALA A 182 -1.39 -22.33 -30.90
C ALA A 182 0.14 -22.22 -31.07
N ARG A 183 0.62 -21.51 -32.09
CA ARG A 183 2.06 -21.25 -32.27
C ARG A 183 2.62 -20.35 -31.18
N GLU A 184 1.89 -19.30 -30.80
CA GLU A 184 2.28 -18.42 -29.70
C GLU A 184 2.36 -19.22 -28.39
N CYS A 185 1.34 -20.04 -28.09
CA CYS A 185 1.34 -20.93 -26.92
C CYS A 185 2.51 -21.91 -26.91
N GLN A 186 2.86 -22.53 -28.04
CA GLN A 186 4.03 -23.43 -28.12
C GLN A 186 5.36 -22.72 -27.84
N SER A 187 5.44 -21.42 -28.15
CA SER A 187 6.66 -20.63 -27.87
C SER A 187 6.74 -20.11 -26.44
N VAL A 188 5.59 -20.01 -25.75
CA VAL A 188 5.44 -19.31 -24.46
C VAL A 188 5.24 -20.31 -23.30
N VAL A 189 4.51 -21.41 -23.53
CA VAL A 189 4.20 -22.45 -22.53
C VAL A 189 5.25 -23.57 -22.63
N PRO A 190 5.85 -24.04 -21.51
CA PRO A 190 5.52 -23.68 -20.11
C PRO A 190 6.33 -22.50 -19.55
N GLN A 191 7.29 -21.96 -20.29
CA GLN A 191 8.31 -21.05 -19.77
C GLN A 191 7.77 -19.79 -19.09
N VAL A 192 6.79 -19.11 -19.70
CA VAL A 192 6.25 -17.85 -19.15
C VAL A 192 5.34 -18.10 -17.94
N PRO A 193 4.39 -19.06 -17.96
CA PRO A 193 3.64 -19.42 -16.76
C PRO A 193 4.52 -19.90 -15.60
N ASP A 194 5.52 -20.76 -15.87
CA ASP A 194 6.49 -21.22 -14.86
C ASP A 194 7.25 -20.03 -14.26
N ARG A 195 7.70 -19.11 -15.12
CA ARG A 195 8.40 -17.89 -14.70
C ARG A 195 7.51 -16.97 -13.88
N LEU A 196 6.25 -16.76 -14.26
CA LEU A 196 5.32 -15.93 -13.48
C LEU A 196 5.07 -16.50 -12.09
N ILE A 197 4.94 -17.82 -11.96
CA ILE A 197 4.78 -18.47 -10.65
C ILE A 197 6.06 -18.29 -9.83
N ALA A 198 7.23 -18.53 -10.42
CA ALA A 198 8.51 -18.32 -9.74
C ALA A 198 8.73 -16.85 -9.33
N ASP A 199 8.39 -15.89 -10.19
CA ASP A 199 8.52 -14.47 -9.92
C ASP A 199 7.53 -14.03 -8.81
N VAL A 200 6.34 -14.65 -8.72
CA VAL A 200 5.38 -14.44 -7.61
C VAL A 200 5.90 -14.99 -6.28
N GLU A 201 6.54 -16.17 -6.30
CA GLU A 201 7.18 -16.73 -5.10
C GLU A 201 8.33 -15.82 -4.64
N ALA A 202 9.19 -15.39 -5.57
CA ALA A 202 10.25 -14.43 -5.29
C ALA A 202 9.71 -13.10 -4.74
N LEU A 203 8.58 -12.61 -5.27
CA LEU A 203 7.93 -11.40 -4.76
C LEU A 203 7.46 -11.55 -3.31
N ARG A 204 6.96 -12.74 -2.93
CA ARG A 204 6.56 -13.03 -1.55
C ARG A 204 7.77 -13.11 -0.61
N ASP A 205 8.86 -13.73 -1.06
CA ASP A 205 10.10 -13.82 -0.28
C ASP A 205 10.68 -12.42 -0.05
N TYR A 206 10.75 -11.62 -1.11
CA TYR A 206 11.15 -10.21 -1.07
C TYR A 206 10.32 -9.40 -0.05
N GLN A 207 8.99 -9.59 -0.04
CA GLN A 207 8.11 -8.93 0.92
C GLN A 207 8.40 -9.34 2.37
N ASN A 208 8.59 -10.64 2.61
CA ASN A 208 8.90 -11.14 3.94
C ASN A 208 10.23 -10.58 4.46
N GLU A 209 11.24 -10.49 3.60
CA GLU A 209 12.53 -9.90 3.94
C GLU A 209 12.40 -8.41 4.30
N LEU A 210 11.64 -7.64 3.51
CA LEU A 210 11.40 -6.22 3.78
C LEU A 210 10.58 -5.98 5.05
N ALA A 211 9.56 -6.79 5.30
CA ALA A 211 8.77 -6.71 6.53
C ALA A 211 9.64 -7.00 7.77
N GLN A 212 10.50 -8.02 7.70
CA GLN A 212 11.46 -8.33 8.77
C GLN A 212 12.49 -7.22 8.97
N LEU A 213 12.99 -6.63 7.87
CA LEU A 213 13.89 -5.48 7.94
C LEU A 213 13.20 -4.29 8.61
N ALA A 214 12.00 -3.93 8.19
CA ALA A 214 11.24 -2.81 8.73
C ALA A 214 10.93 -3.01 10.22
N GLN A 215 10.55 -4.23 10.63
CA GLN A 215 10.32 -4.57 12.02
C GLN A 215 11.59 -4.45 12.85
N THR A 216 12.68 -5.09 12.44
CA THR A 216 13.96 -5.09 13.17
C THR A 216 14.52 -3.67 13.29
N THR A 217 14.44 -2.89 12.22
CA THR A 217 14.89 -1.50 12.15
C THR A 217 14.02 -0.62 13.05
N GLY A 218 12.70 -0.82 13.05
CA GLY A 218 11.77 -0.08 13.89
C GLY A 218 11.94 -0.38 15.38
N GLU A 219 12.25 -1.62 15.75
CA GLU A 219 12.58 -2.00 17.13
C GLU A 219 13.86 -1.30 17.61
N ILE A 220 14.91 -1.27 16.78
CA ILE A 220 16.16 -0.57 17.10
C ILE A 220 15.93 0.94 17.20
N ALA A 221 15.20 1.54 16.25
CA ALA A 221 14.92 2.98 16.24
C ALA A 221 14.14 3.42 17.49
N ARG A 222 13.12 2.68 17.92
CA ARG A 222 12.36 2.96 19.15
C ARG A 222 13.22 2.82 20.41
N ALA A 223 14.06 1.79 20.49
CA ALA A 223 14.96 1.62 21.63
C ALA A 223 15.95 2.79 21.74
N VAL A 224 16.53 3.22 20.61
CA VAL A 224 17.42 4.38 20.57
C VAL A 224 16.68 5.67 20.91
N GLN A 225 15.48 5.88 20.39
CA GLN A 225 14.65 7.05 20.70
C GLN A 225 14.36 7.14 22.20
N GLN A 226 14.03 6.02 22.85
CA GLN A 226 13.80 5.97 24.29
C GLN A 226 15.07 6.37 25.07
N GLU A 227 16.22 5.80 24.73
CA GLU A 227 17.51 6.13 25.37
C GLU A 227 17.91 7.60 25.14
N VAL A 228 17.64 8.18 23.96
CA VAL A 228 17.86 9.61 23.70
C VAL A 228 16.90 10.47 24.53
N GLY A 229 15.65 10.05 24.68
CA GLY A 229 14.66 10.71 25.54
C GLY A 229 15.11 10.72 27.01
N GLU A 230 15.63 9.60 27.51
CA GLU A 230 16.22 9.50 28.84
C GLU A 230 17.44 10.43 29.00
N ALA A 231 18.32 10.50 27.98
CA ALA A 231 19.44 11.44 27.97
C ALA A 231 18.99 12.91 27.95
N LEU A 232 17.91 13.24 27.23
CA LEU A 232 17.30 14.57 27.24
C LEU A 232 16.73 14.93 28.61
N CYS A 233 16.12 13.97 29.33
CA CYS A 233 15.72 14.19 30.72
C CYS A 233 16.93 14.42 31.64
N ALA A 234 18.03 13.71 31.41
CA ALA A 234 19.27 13.87 32.16
C ALA A 234 20.01 15.20 31.87
N ILE A 235 19.71 15.92 30.79
CA ILE A 235 20.25 17.27 30.53
C ILE A 235 19.87 18.28 31.62
N GLN A 236 18.83 18.01 32.41
CA GLN A 236 18.45 18.82 33.58
C GLN A 236 19.59 19.02 34.59
N VAL A 237 20.61 18.16 34.54
CA VAL A 237 21.86 18.29 35.31
C VAL A 237 22.52 19.66 35.10
N GLY A 238 22.57 20.14 33.85
CA GLY A 238 23.12 21.45 33.53
C GLY A 238 22.31 22.60 34.13
N ASP A 239 20.98 22.49 34.12
CA ASP A 239 20.08 23.50 34.70
C ASP A 239 20.19 23.56 36.23
N ARG A 240 20.27 22.39 36.89
CA ARG A 240 20.51 22.28 38.33
C ARG A 240 21.85 22.89 38.71
N ALA A 241 22.92 22.55 38.01
CA ALA A 241 24.25 23.11 38.26
C ALA A 241 24.26 24.63 38.05
N ARG A 242 23.67 25.13 36.95
CA ARG A 242 23.50 26.56 36.65
C ARG A 242 22.78 27.29 37.79
N GLN A 243 21.62 26.80 38.22
CA GLN A 243 20.82 27.42 39.28
C GLN A 243 21.57 27.49 40.62
N ARG A 244 22.27 26.42 41.01
CA ARG A 244 23.07 26.40 42.24
C ARG A 244 24.22 27.41 42.20
N LEU A 245 24.92 27.49 41.07
CA LEU A 245 25.99 28.47 40.87
C LEU A 245 25.45 29.91 40.83
N GLU A 246 24.25 30.15 40.30
CA GLU A 246 23.58 31.46 40.37
C GLU A 246 23.25 31.85 41.81
N HIS A 247 22.81 30.91 42.64
CA HIS A 247 22.62 31.17 44.08
C HIS A 247 23.95 31.47 44.78
N VAL A 248 25.04 30.78 44.40
CA VAL A 248 26.39 31.12 44.90
C VAL A 248 26.80 32.52 44.48
N LEU A 249 26.60 32.89 43.21
CA LEU A 249 26.90 34.20 42.65
C LEU A 249 26.12 35.31 43.37
N ALA A 250 24.84 35.08 43.64
CA ALA A 250 24.00 35.99 44.42
C ALA A 250 24.54 36.15 45.85
N GLY A 251 24.96 35.06 46.49
CA GLY A 251 25.61 35.07 47.80
C GLY A 251 26.91 35.88 47.80
N MET A 252 27.77 35.71 46.80
CA MET A 252 29.01 36.49 46.65
C MET A 252 28.71 37.99 46.55
N ALA A 253 27.68 38.37 45.78
CA ALA A 253 27.27 39.77 45.66
C ALA A 253 26.76 40.38 46.99
N VAL A 254 26.09 39.59 47.84
CA VAL A 254 25.66 40.03 49.18
C VAL A 254 26.86 40.25 50.10
N ILE A 255 27.86 39.36 50.05
CA ILE A 255 29.10 39.47 50.85
C ILE A 255 29.91 40.72 50.46
N GLU A 256 30.01 41.01 49.16
CA GLU A 256 30.71 42.19 48.63
C GLU A 256 29.98 43.50 48.95
N ALA A 257 28.64 43.50 48.92
CA ALA A 257 27.82 44.69 49.18
C ALA A 257 27.72 45.07 50.66
N ALA A 258 28.16 44.20 51.58
CA ALA A 258 28.06 44.46 53.01
C ALA A 258 28.96 45.63 53.45
N SER A 259 28.33 46.64 54.08
CA SER A 259 28.98 47.83 54.63
C SER A 259 29.90 47.48 55.81
N ILE A 260 30.95 48.26 55.98
CA ILE A 260 32.01 48.04 56.98
C ILE A 260 31.73 48.86 58.26
N ASP A 261 30.47 49.20 58.54
CA ASP A 261 30.12 50.01 59.71
C ASP A 261 30.43 49.27 61.03
N ASP A 262 30.38 47.93 61.03
CA ASP A 262 30.90 47.04 62.07
C ASP A 262 31.93 46.08 61.47
N HIS A 263 33.21 46.45 61.57
CA HIS A 263 34.34 45.71 60.99
C HIS A 263 34.41 44.25 61.43
N GLU A 264 34.09 43.94 62.70
CA GLU A 264 34.23 42.59 63.25
C GLU A 264 33.06 41.69 62.84
N ALA A 265 31.83 42.19 62.95
CA ALA A 265 30.63 41.45 62.51
C ALA A 265 30.62 41.23 60.99
N THR A 266 31.07 42.22 60.21
CA THR A 266 31.21 42.09 58.75
C THR A 266 32.32 41.11 58.40
N ALA A 267 33.47 41.12 59.09
CA ALA A 267 34.53 40.12 58.85
C ALA A 267 34.07 38.69 59.16
N GLN A 268 33.35 38.48 60.27
CA GLN A 268 32.79 37.18 60.64
C GLN A 268 31.75 36.70 59.61
N MET A 269 30.89 37.60 59.13
CA MET A 269 29.94 37.30 58.05
C MET A 269 30.66 36.90 56.76
N ARG A 270 31.71 37.63 56.37
CA ARG A 270 32.49 37.32 55.15
C ARG A 270 33.18 35.97 55.25
N ALA A 271 33.84 35.65 56.35
CA ALA A 271 34.53 34.38 56.53
C ALA A 271 33.55 33.18 56.50
N HIS A 272 32.49 33.24 57.32
CA HIS A 272 31.50 32.16 57.39
C HIS A 272 30.68 32.03 56.11
N GLY A 273 30.31 33.16 55.50
CA GLY A 273 29.59 33.19 54.23
C GLY A 273 30.43 32.63 53.08
N THR A 274 31.70 33.02 52.97
CA THR A 274 32.62 32.46 51.97
C THR A 274 32.83 30.96 52.17
N ALA A 275 32.95 30.47 53.41
CA ALA A 275 33.06 29.04 53.70
C ALA A 275 31.81 28.24 53.27
N LEU A 276 30.60 28.78 53.51
CA LEU A 276 29.35 28.19 53.05
C LEU A 276 29.28 28.17 51.51
N LEU A 277 29.55 29.30 50.86
CA LEU A 277 29.51 29.40 49.39
C LEU A 277 30.54 28.47 48.75
N ARG A 278 31.72 28.33 49.35
CA ARG A 278 32.75 27.36 48.92
C ARG A 278 32.21 25.93 48.97
N ALA A 279 31.58 25.54 50.08
CA ALA A 279 30.99 24.21 50.22
C ALA A 279 29.82 23.97 49.25
N GLN A 280 29.05 25.01 48.91
CA GLN A 280 28.01 24.91 47.88
C GLN A 280 28.59 24.69 46.49
N THR A 281 29.65 25.43 46.13
CA THR A 281 30.36 25.25 44.85
C THR A 281 31.00 23.87 44.75
N GLU A 282 31.63 23.38 45.81
CA GLU A 282 32.24 22.04 45.87
C GLU A 282 31.18 20.94 45.69
N ALA A 283 30.07 21.01 46.44
CA ALA A 283 28.98 20.05 46.31
C ALA A 283 28.31 20.08 44.92
N THR A 284 28.18 21.28 44.32
CA THR A 284 27.62 21.43 42.96
C THR A 284 28.54 20.79 41.92
N ARG A 285 29.86 20.99 42.06
CA ARG A 285 30.87 20.38 41.17
C ARG A 285 30.86 18.85 41.27
N GLU A 286 30.88 18.28 42.47
CA GLU A 286 30.89 16.81 42.65
C GLU A 286 29.65 16.13 42.06
N GLU A 287 28.48 16.75 42.20
CA GLU A 287 27.23 16.28 41.63
C GLU A 287 27.24 16.41 40.10
N PHE A 288 27.67 17.57 39.59
CA PHE A 288 27.82 17.81 38.16
C PHE A 288 28.75 16.81 37.49
N ASP A 289 29.91 16.52 38.08
CA ASP A 289 30.88 15.54 37.55
C ASP A 289 30.27 14.13 37.45
N ARG A 290 29.58 13.70 38.51
CA ARG A 290 28.94 12.38 38.57
C ARG A 290 27.86 12.24 37.51
N ASP A 291 27.01 13.25 37.42
CA ASP A 291 25.85 13.24 36.53
C ASP A 291 26.27 13.44 35.06
N LEU A 292 27.28 14.27 34.80
CA LEU A 292 27.91 14.44 33.49
C LEU A 292 28.51 13.12 32.99
N GLN A 293 29.21 12.37 33.87
CA GLN A 293 29.77 11.06 33.51
C GLN A 293 28.67 10.05 33.14
N SER A 294 27.54 10.09 33.85
CA SER A 294 26.37 9.26 33.54
C SER A 294 25.81 9.59 32.14
N LEU A 295 25.64 10.89 31.85
CA LEU A 295 25.13 11.36 30.56
C LEU A 295 26.08 11.01 29.39
N VAL A 296 27.38 11.20 29.56
CA VAL A 296 28.39 10.82 28.55
C VAL A 296 28.34 9.31 28.29
N THR A 297 28.25 8.50 29.34
CA THR A 297 28.15 7.04 29.21
C THR A 297 26.89 6.61 28.44
N ALA A 298 25.74 7.25 28.72
CA ALA A 298 24.49 6.99 28.01
C ALA A 298 24.62 7.30 26.50
N LEU A 299 25.20 8.45 26.13
CA LEU A 299 25.42 8.80 24.72
C LEU A 299 26.42 7.88 24.01
N TYR A 300 27.44 7.40 24.71
CA TYR A 300 28.36 6.40 24.15
C TYR A 300 27.66 5.06 23.87
N ASN A 301 26.75 4.64 24.74
CA ASN A 301 25.97 3.41 24.56
C ASN A 301 24.98 3.50 23.39
N LEU A 302 24.57 4.71 23.01
CA LEU A 302 23.69 5.00 21.87
C LEU A 302 24.39 4.89 20.50
N GLN A 303 25.72 5.00 20.43
CA GLN A 303 26.44 4.95 19.15
C GLN A 303 26.36 3.58 18.47
N PRO A 304 26.63 2.43 19.13
CA PRO A 304 26.53 1.11 18.51
C PRO A 304 25.15 0.77 17.90
N PRO A 305 24.01 0.95 18.58
CA PRO A 305 22.71 0.66 18.00
C PRO A 305 22.39 1.59 16.81
N THR A 306 22.78 2.87 16.87
CA THR A 306 22.63 3.81 15.74
C THR A 306 23.50 3.43 14.54
N GLN A 307 24.73 2.94 14.76
CA GLN A 307 25.59 2.42 13.68
C GLN A 307 25.01 1.15 13.06
N ARG A 308 24.44 0.26 13.88
CA ARG A 308 23.77 -0.95 13.41
C ARG A 308 22.56 -0.58 12.54
N LEU A 309 21.75 0.38 12.97
CA LEU A 309 20.63 0.92 12.21
C LEU A 309 21.10 1.44 10.85
N ASN A 310 22.15 2.26 10.84
CA ASN A 310 22.73 2.82 9.62
C ASN A 310 23.21 1.72 8.66
N THR A 311 23.87 0.69 9.19
CA THR A 311 24.40 -0.42 8.37
C THR A 311 23.29 -1.22 7.71
N LEU A 312 22.20 -1.51 8.44
CA LEU A 312 21.05 -2.24 7.91
C LEU A 312 20.36 -1.46 6.79
N LEU A 313 20.12 -0.17 7.00
CA LEU A 313 19.44 0.69 6.03
C LEU A 313 20.31 1.02 4.81
N ALA A 314 21.59 1.32 5.02
CA ALA A 314 22.52 1.64 3.93
C ALA A 314 22.84 0.42 3.05
N GLY A 315 22.96 -0.77 3.65
CA GLY A 315 23.13 -2.02 2.89
C GLY A 315 21.97 -2.25 1.93
N ARG A 316 20.75 -2.01 2.39
CA ARG A 316 19.54 -2.18 1.59
C ARG A 316 19.36 -1.08 0.52
N ALA A 317 19.68 0.17 0.85
CA ALA A 317 19.55 1.30 -0.08
C ALA A 317 20.57 1.28 -1.22
N GLY A 318 21.70 0.57 -1.05
CA GLY A 318 22.84 0.58 -1.96
C GLY A 318 22.91 -0.60 -2.95
N GLU A 319 23.31 -1.79 -2.47
CA GLU A 319 23.59 -2.94 -3.34
C GLU A 319 22.32 -3.72 -3.73
N ASP A 320 21.40 -3.89 -2.79
CA ASP A 320 20.18 -4.67 -3.02
C ASP A 320 19.18 -3.94 -3.93
N SER A 321 19.11 -2.61 -3.87
CA SER A 321 18.20 -1.79 -4.69
C SER A 321 18.43 -1.99 -6.19
N ALA A 322 19.67 -2.28 -6.63
CA ALA A 322 19.96 -2.56 -8.03
C ALA A 322 19.45 -3.94 -8.47
N ASP A 323 19.53 -4.94 -7.60
CA ASP A 323 19.01 -6.29 -7.87
C ASP A 323 17.46 -6.28 -7.86
N ASP A 324 16.86 -5.49 -6.97
CA ASP A 324 15.42 -5.24 -6.91
C ASP A 324 14.89 -4.63 -8.22
N GLU A 325 15.59 -3.64 -8.79
CA GLU A 325 15.22 -3.04 -10.08
C GLU A 325 15.32 -4.05 -11.23
N ILE A 326 16.34 -4.91 -11.22
CA ILE A 326 16.51 -6.00 -12.20
C ILE A 326 15.38 -7.03 -12.06
N PHE A 327 15.02 -7.37 -10.83
CA PHE A 327 13.91 -8.27 -10.52
C PHE A 327 12.56 -7.71 -11.02
N LEU A 328 12.24 -6.44 -10.72
CA LEU A 328 11.00 -5.81 -11.16
C LEU A 328 10.91 -5.73 -12.68
N ARG A 329 12.00 -5.37 -13.37
CA ARG A 329 12.02 -5.39 -14.86
C ARG A 329 11.81 -6.80 -15.42
N ARG A 330 12.34 -7.82 -14.75
CA ARG A 330 12.10 -9.21 -15.15
C ARG A 330 10.63 -9.60 -14.97
N LEU A 331 10.01 -9.21 -13.87
CA LEU A 331 8.60 -9.45 -13.61
C LEU A 331 7.72 -8.69 -14.64
N GLU A 332 8.04 -7.43 -14.94
CA GLU A 332 7.37 -6.62 -15.97
C GLU A 332 7.42 -7.29 -17.35
N GLN A 333 8.58 -7.83 -17.73
CA GLN A 333 8.71 -8.55 -18.98
C GLN A 333 7.83 -9.80 -19.02
N GLY A 334 7.84 -10.61 -17.94
CA GLY A 334 7.01 -11.82 -17.84
C GLY A 334 5.52 -11.50 -17.91
N ILE A 335 5.08 -10.46 -17.18
CA ILE A 335 3.69 -9.99 -17.19
C ILE A 335 3.30 -9.40 -18.56
N SER A 336 4.21 -8.70 -19.25
CA SER A 336 3.93 -8.16 -20.59
C SER A 336 3.77 -9.26 -21.63
N GLU A 337 4.61 -10.29 -21.58
CA GLU A 337 4.48 -11.48 -22.42
C GLU A 337 3.16 -12.21 -22.12
N ALA A 338 2.79 -12.29 -20.85
CA ALA A 338 1.55 -12.90 -20.41
C ALA A 338 0.30 -12.10 -20.83
N ALA A 339 0.33 -10.78 -20.69
CA ALA A 339 -0.74 -9.88 -21.10
C ALA A 339 -0.98 -9.99 -22.62
N ARG A 340 0.09 -10.03 -23.41
CA ARG A 340 0.00 -10.25 -24.87
C ARG A 340 -0.68 -11.57 -25.22
N MET A 341 -0.28 -12.68 -24.59
CA MET A 341 -0.90 -13.98 -24.89
C MET A 341 -2.38 -14.01 -24.47
N THR A 342 -2.70 -13.35 -23.36
CA THR A 342 -4.09 -13.21 -22.90
C THR A 342 -4.93 -12.35 -23.85
N GLU A 343 -4.35 -11.29 -24.42
CA GLU A 343 -5.00 -10.48 -25.46
C GLU A 343 -5.26 -11.30 -26.73
N SER A 344 -4.28 -12.09 -27.19
CA SER A 344 -4.46 -13.04 -28.28
C SER A 344 -5.59 -14.04 -28.01
N LEU A 345 -5.72 -14.52 -26.77
CA LEU A 345 -6.81 -15.42 -26.34
C LEU A 345 -8.18 -14.71 -26.40
N VAL A 346 -8.30 -13.51 -25.85
CA VAL A 346 -9.54 -12.71 -25.89
C VAL A 346 -9.95 -12.40 -27.33
N HIS A 347 -8.98 -12.10 -28.20
CA HIS A 347 -9.24 -11.89 -29.62
C HIS A 347 -9.76 -13.16 -30.31
N ALA A 348 -9.17 -14.33 -30.01
CA ALA A 348 -9.63 -15.62 -30.53
C ALA A 348 -11.05 -15.96 -30.05
N ASP A 349 -11.36 -15.71 -28.77
CA ASP A 349 -12.69 -15.95 -28.20
C ASP A 349 -13.76 -15.03 -28.81
N ARG A 350 -13.43 -13.74 -29.00
CA ARG A 350 -14.31 -12.79 -29.69
C ARG A 350 -14.59 -13.23 -31.13
N GLN A 351 -13.57 -13.73 -31.84
CA GLN A 351 -13.77 -14.26 -33.19
C GLN A 351 -14.64 -15.52 -33.18
N ALA A 352 -14.46 -16.43 -32.21
CA ALA A 352 -15.30 -17.61 -32.07
C ALA A 352 -16.78 -17.24 -31.83
N SER A 353 -17.03 -16.24 -30.99
CA SER A 353 -18.36 -15.68 -30.74
C SER A 353 -18.99 -15.09 -32.01
N LEU A 354 -18.21 -14.37 -32.83
CA LEU A 354 -18.69 -13.87 -34.13
C LEU A 354 -19.04 -15.00 -35.09
N THR A 355 -18.23 -16.06 -35.15
CA THR A 355 -18.54 -17.25 -35.95
C THR A 355 -19.81 -17.93 -35.44
N MET A 356 -20.06 -17.95 -34.12
CA MET A 356 -21.30 -18.51 -33.58
C MET A 356 -22.54 -17.73 -33.87
N ASN A 357 -22.50 -16.42 -33.74
CA ASN A 357 -23.62 -15.58 -34.16
C ASN A 357 -23.91 -15.79 -35.65
N CYS A 358 -22.86 -15.90 -36.48
CA CYS A 358 -23.01 -16.22 -37.90
C CYS A 358 -23.67 -17.59 -38.14
N ILE A 359 -23.33 -18.62 -37.37
CA ILE A 359 -23.98 -19.94 -37.47
C ILE A 359 -25.46 -19.85 -37.08
N VAL A 360 -25.77 -19.18 -35.97
CA VAL A 360 -27.16 -19.01 -35.49
C VAL A 360 -28.00 -18.25 -36.53
N ASP A 361 -27.48 -17.16 -37.07
CA ASP A 361 -28.14 -16.37 -38.12
C ASP A 361 -28.35 -17.22 -39.38
N ILE A 362 -27.35 -17.99 -39.79
CA ILE A 362 -27.44 -18.87 -40.96
C ILE A 362 -28.47 -19.98 -40.72
N VAL A 363 -28.48 -20.63 -39.56
CA VAL A 363 -29.48 -21.67 -39.27
C VAL A 363 -30.88 -21.08 -39.26
N ALA A 364 -31.09 -19.88 -38.71
CA ALA A 364 -32.38 -19.21 -38.73
C ALA A 364 -32.85 -18.91 -40.17
N ASP A 365 -31.95 -18.41 -41.01
CA ASP A 365 -32.24 -18.15 -42.42
C ASP A 365 -32.48 -19.44 -43.22
N VAL A 366 -31.71 -20.49 -42.94
CA VAL A 366 -31.86 -21.80 -43.57
C VAL A 366 -33.24 -22.38 -43.22
N ALA A 367 -33.64 -22.30 -41.94
CA ALA A 367 -34.93 -22.77 -41.46
C ALA A 367 -36.10 -21.99 -42.07
N ALA A 368 -35.97 -20.66 -42.20
CA ALA A 368 -36.98 -19.83 -42.86
C ALA A 368 -37.17 -20.20 -44.33
N ARG A 369 -36.06 -20.44 -45.05
CA ARG A 369 -36.08 -20.87 -46.46
C ARG A 369 -36.61 -22.29 -46.62
N ALA A 370 -36.20 -23.22 -45.75
CA ALA A 370 -36.71 -24.60 -45.71
C ALA A 370 -38.22 -24.62 -45.46
N LYS A 371 -38.72 -23.78 -44.54
CA LYS A 371 -40.17 -23.61 -44.29
C LYS A 371 -40.91 -23.08 -45.52
N THR A 372 -40.31 -22.16 -46.27
CA THR A 372 -40.88 -21.63 -47.52
C THR A 372 -40.99 -22.73 -48.57
N ILE A 373 -39.96 -23.56 -48.71
CA ILE A 373 -39.96 -24.72 -49.61
C ILE A 373 -40.97 -25.79 -49.15
N GLY A 374 -41.11 -26.02 -47.86
CA GLY A 374 -42.12 -26.91 -47.30
C GLY A 374 -43.55 -26.44 -47.59
N ALA A 375 -43.82 -25.14 -47.46
CA ALA A 375 -45.10 -24.54 -47.83
C ALA A 375 -45.36 -24.68 -49.34
N LEU A 376 -44.37 -24.34 -50.17
CA LEU A 376 -44.41 -24.54 -51.63
C LEU A 376 -44.74 -25.99 -52.00
N ARG A 377 -44.12 -26.96 -51.32
CA ARG A 377 -44.34 -28.38 -51.54
C ARG A 377 -45.78 -28.78 -51.29
N VAL A 378 -46.39 -28.33 -50.19
CA VAL A 378 -47.79 -28.63 -49.84
C VAL A 378 -48.72 -28.08 -50.91
N GLU A 379 -48.46 -26.85 -51.35
CA GLU A 379 -49.25 -26.18 -52.38
C GLU A 379 -49.14 -26.88 -53.74
N ILE A 380 -47.93 -27.22 -54.19
CA ILE A 380 -47.72 -27.98 -55.45
C ILE A 380 -48.41 -29.34 -55.39
N GLN A 381 -48.39 -29.99 -54.23
CA GLN A 381 -49.04 -31.29 -54.05
C GLN A 381 -50.57 -31.21 -54.14
N ASP A 382 -51.18 -30.23 -53.46
CA ASP A 382 -52.63 -29.97 -53.56
C ASP A 382 -53.04 -29.62 -54.98
N MET A 383 -52.23 -28.78 -55.63
CA MET A 383 -52.40 -28.39 -57.03
C MET A 383 -52.31 -29.62 -57.96
N ALA A 384 -51.33 -30.50 -57.78
CA ALA A 384 -51.16 -31.72 -58.57
C ALA A 384 -52.34 -32.70 -58.41
N VAL A 385 -52.86 -32.85 -57.18
CA VAL A 385 -54.07 -33.66 -56.91
C VAL A 385 -55.27 -33.09 -57.65
N ASN A 386 -55.46 -31.77 -57.60
CA ASN A 386 -56.55 -31.08 -58.30
C ASN A 386 -56.46 -31.24 -59.82
N VAL A 387 -55.25 -31.17 -60.39
CA VAL A 387 -55.03 -31.39 -61.83
C VAL A 387 -55.22 -32.85 -62.22
N SER A 388 -54.75 -33.81 -61.42
CA SER A 388 -54.99 -35.25 -61.65
C SER A 388 -56.49 -35.59 -61.64
N LEU A 389 -57.26 -34.98 -60.73
CA LEU A 389 -58.72 -35.09 -60.67
C LEU A 389 -59.42 -34.45 -61.88
N LYS A 390 -59.02 -33.24 -62.29
CA LYS A 390 -59.57 -32.57 -63.48
C LYS A 390 -59.21 -33.31 -64.76
N ALA A 391 -58.00 -33.85 -64.86
CA ALA A 391 -57.54 -34.64 -66.00
C ALA A 391 -58.39 -35.90 -66.23
N ARG A 392 -58.90 -36.54 -65.18
CA ARG A 392 -59.87 -37.66 -65.31
C ARG A 392 -61.17 -37.27 -66.03
N ARG A 393 -61.55 -35.99 -66.01
CA ARG A 393 -62.78 -35.47 -66.63
C ARG A 393 -62.54 -34.79 -67.99
N ALA A 394 -61.29 -34.63 -68.43
CA ALA A 394 -60.91 -33.83 -69.60
C ALA A 394 -60.94 -34.60 -70.95
N GLY A 395 -61.43 -35.83 -71.00
CA GLY A 395 -61.51 -36.60 -72.25
C GLY A 395 -60.13 -36.99 -72.80
N PRO A 396 -59.86 -36.86 -74.12
CA PRO A 396 -58.64 -37.38 -74.76
C PRO A 396 -57.35 -36.65 -74.36
N THR A 397 -57.42 -35.41 -73.86
CA THR A 397 -56.28 -34.63 -73.36
C THR A 397 -55.91 -34.96 -71.90
N GLY A 398 -56.77 -35.68 -71.19
CA GLY A 398 -56.60 -36.04 -69.78
C GLY A 398 -55.48 -37.03 -69.44
N PRO A 399 -55.33 -38.17 -70.15
CA PRO A 399 -54.35 -39.19 -69.80
C PRO A 399 -52.89 -38.69 -69.74
N PRO A 400 -52.39 -37.87 -70.70
CA PRO A 400 -51.04 -37.32 -70.63
C PRO A 400 -50.85 -36.37 -69.43
N ILE A 401 -51.83 -35.51 -69.15
CA ILE A 401 -51.78 -34.55 -68.03
C ILE A 401 -51.75 -35.28 -66.70
N LYS A 402 -52.50 -36.39 -66.57
CA LYS A 402 -52.53 -37.20 -65.35
C LYS A 402 -51.16 -37.80 -65.03
N VAL A 403 -50.45 -38.35 -66.03
CA VAL A 403 -49.11 -38.92 -65.81
C VAL A 403 -48.15 -37.86 -65.28
N VAL A 404 -48.17 -36.66 -65.86
CA VAL A 404 -47.30 -35.56 -65.39
C VAL A 404 -47.71 -35.07 -63.99
N ALA A 405 -49.00 -35.07 -63.65
CA ALA A 405 -49.47 -34.73 -62.30
C ALA A 405 -49.03 -35.76 -61.24
N ASP A 406 -49.06 -37.05 -61.57
CA ASP A 406 -48.57 -38.12 -60.69
C ASP A 406 -47.04 -37.99 -60.50
N GLU A 407 -46.30 -37.61 -61.55
CA GLU A 407 -44.86 -37.36 -61.50
C GLU A 407 -44.49 -36.10 -60.69
N ILE A 408 -45.27 -35.02 -60.79
CA ILE A 408 -45.14 -33.82 -59.94
C ILE A 408 -45.29 -34.21 -58.46
N ARG A 409 -46.27 -35.07 -58.15
CA ARG A 409 -46.51 -35.53 -56.77
C ARG A 409 -45.32 -36.33 -56.22
N GLN A 410 -44.79 -37.26 -57.00
CA GLN A 410 -43.61 -38.04 -56.61
C GLN A 410 -42.41 -37.11 -56.36
N ARG A 411 -42.25 -36.05 -57.15
CA ARG A 411 -41.17 -35.08 -56.95
C ARG A 411 -41.37 -34.20 -55.71
N SER A 412 -42.61 -33.87 -55.35
CA SER A 412 -42.94 -33.20 -54.09
C SER A 412 -42.61 -34.04 -52.85
N GLU A 413 -42.73 -35.37 -52.92
CA GLU A 413 -42.29 -36.29 -51.85
C GLU A 413 -40.76 -36.26 -51.66
N VAL A 414 -40.00 -36.16 -52.76
CA VAL A 414 -38.53 -35.99 -52.71
C VAL A 414 -38.16 -34.66 -52.04
N LEU A 415 -38.88 -33.57 -52.33
CA LEU A 415 -38.66 -32.27 -51.67
C LEU A 415 -38.94 -32.32 -50.16
N ASP A 416 -39.91 -33.13 -49.72
CA ASP A 416 -40.23 -33.36 -48.31
C ASP A 416 -39.03 -33.99 -47.58
N ALA A 417 -38.50 -35.09 -48.12
CA ALA A 417 -37.35 -35.80 -47.55
C ALA A 417 -36.07 -34.93 -47.47
N ILE A 418 -35.86 -34.04 -48.46
CA ILE A 418 -34.74 -33.09 -48.45
C ILE A 418 -34.94 -32.03 -47.36
N THR A 419 -36.16 -31.53 -47.17
CA THR A 419 -36.49 -30.53 -46.15
C THR A 419 -36.28 -31.09 -44.74
N ASP A 420 -36.68 -32.34 -44.50
CA ASP A 420 -36.40 -33.05 -43.23
C ASP A 420 -34.89 -33.21 -42.99
N SER A 421 -34.14 -33.53 -44.04
CA SER A 421 -32.68 -33.66 -43.98
C SER A 421 -32.00 -32.32 -43.65
N ILE A 422 -32.54 -31.20 -44.14
CA ILE A 422 -32.06 -29.86 -43.78
C ILE A 422 -32.27 -29.60 -42.29
N GLY A 423 -33.47 -29.88 -41.75
CA GLY A 423 -33.76 -29.70 -40.32
C GLY A 423 -32.85 -30.54 -39.40
N ALA A 424 -32.44 -31.74 -39.83
CA ALA A 424 -31.47 -32.54 -39.09
C ALA A 424 -30.08 -31.88 -39.03
N VAL A 425 -29.62 -31.27 -40.14
CA VAL A 425 -28.34 -30.57 -40.19
C VAL A 425 -28.39 -29.22 -39.44
N GLU A 426 -29.52 -28.52 -39.47
CA GLU A 426 -29.76 -27.33 -38.65
C GLU A 426 -29.58 -27.61 -37.16
N ASN A 427 -30.18 -28.70 -36.66
CA ASN A 427 -30.04 -29.11 -35.26
C ASN A 427 -28.60 -29.46 -34.90
N GLU A 428 -27.86 -30.12 -35.81
CA GLU A 428 -26.43 -30.40 -35.60
C GLU A 428 -25.62 -29.11 -35.46
N LEU A 429 -25.90 -28.10 -36.30
CA LEU A 429 -25.21 -26.81 -36.25
C LEU A 429 -25.55 -26.00 -34.99
N LEU A 430 -26.81 -26.04 -34.52
CA LEU A 430 -27.22 -25.38 -33.28
C LEU A 430 -26.56 -26.01 -32.04
N ASP A 431 -26.46 -27.33 -32.00
CA ASP A 431 -25.79 -28.04 -30.90
C ASP A 431 -24.28 -27.75 -30.86
N VAL A 432 -23.64 -27.56 -32.02
CA VAL A 432 -22.26 -27.04 -32.08
C VAL A 432 -22.21 -25.58 -31.62
N ALA A 433 -23.17 -24.76 -32.03
CA ALA A 433 -23.29 -23.36 -31.64
C ALA A 433 -23.35 -23.18 -30.12
N GLU A 434 -24.21 -23.96 -29.47
CA GLU A 434 -24.41 -23.96 -28.03
C GLU A 434 -23.15 -24.40 -27.28
N ARG A 435 -22.50 -25.48 -27.73
CA ARG A 435 -21.28 -26.00 -27.09
C ARG A 435 -20.11 -25.02 -27.14
N MET A 436 -19.83 -24.37 -28.28
CA MET A 436 -18.74 -23.37 -28.25
C MET A 436 -19.14 -22.10 -27.52
N THR A 437 -20.42 -21.73 -27.46
CA THR A 437 -20.87 -20.61 -26.60
C THR A 437 -20.64 -20.93 -25.12
N GLN A 438 -20.84 -22.19 -24.70
CA GLN A 438 -20.53 -22.63 -23.34
C GLN A 438 -19.02 -22.60 -23.05
N LEU A 439 -18.18 -22.99 -24.01
CA LEU A 439 -16.71 -22.91 -23.90
C LEU A 439 -16.23 -21.44 -23.75
N ALA A 440 -16.80 -20.50 -24.51
CA ALA A 440 -16.45 -19.08 -24.43
C ALA A 440 -16.84 -18.44 -23.08
N ARG A 441 -18.02 -18.77 -22.55
CA ARG A 441 -18.54 -18.19 -21.29
C ARG A 441 -17.70 -18.53 -20.05
N GLN A 442 -16.93 -19.61 -20.07
CA GLN A 442 -16.08 -20.01 -18.95
C GLN A 442 -14.86 -19.08 -18.73
N GLN A 443 -14.66 -18.05 -19.57
CA GLN A 443 -13.43 -17.24 -19.59
C GLN A 443 -13.62 -15.72 -19.54
N SER A 444 -14.81 -15.24 -19.20
CA SER A 444 -15.08 -13.79 -19.25
C SER A 444 -14.68 -13.07 -17.96
N GLU A 445 -13.39 -13.02 -17.67
CA GLU A 445 -12.80 -11.88 -16.97
C GLU A 445 -11.48 -11.52 -17.65
N SER A 446 -11.27 -10.23 -17.92
CA SER A 446 -10.13 -9.72 -18.68
C SER A 446 -8.85 -9.87 -17.85
N VAL A 447 -8.28 -11.08 -17.87
CA VAL A 447 -7.03 -11.43 -17.19
C VAL A 447 -5.90 -10.48 -17.55
N GLY A 448 -5.86 -9.95 -18.79
CA GLY A 448 -4.87 -8.97 -19.22
C GLY A 448 -4.95 -7.64 -18.48
N SER A 449 -6.16 -7.12 -18.25
CA SER A 449 -6.32 -5.87 -17.48
C SER A 449 -6.15 -6.08 -15.97
N MET A 450 -6.37 -7.29 -15.46
CA MET A 450 -6.03 -7.66 -14.08
C MET A 450 -4.52 -7.70 -13.88
N LEU A 451 -3.79 -8.33 -14.81
CA LEU A 451 -2.33 -8.38 -14.81
C LEU A 451 -1.69 -6.98 -14.86
N SER A 452 -2.18 -6.09 -15.74
CA SER A 452 -1.67 -4.71 -15.80
C SER A 452 -1.91 -3.93 -14.51
N ARG A 453 -3.12 -4.02 -13.93
CA ARG A 453 -3.41 -3.37 -12.63
C ARG A 453 -2.56 -3.93 -11.49
N SER A 454 -2.35 -5.24 -11.49
CA SER A 454 -1.49 -5.93 -10.52
C SER A 454 -0.06 -5.42 -10.60
N LEU A 455 0.48 -5.28 -11.81
CA LEU A 455 1.81 -4.74 -12.05
C LEU A 455 1.93 -3.27 -11.60
N ASP A 456 0.97 -2.43 -11.96
CA ASP A 456 0.96 -1.02 -11.54
C ASP A 456 0.96 -0.88 -10.02
N SER A 457 0.22 -1.76 -9.32
CA SER A 457 0.22 -1.79 -7.87
C SER A 457 1.56 -2.25 -7.29
N ILE A 458 2.14 -3.32 -7.86
CA ILE A 458 3.49 -3.82 -7.50
C ILE A 458 4.53 -2.72 -7.62
N ARG A 459 4.53 -2.01 -8.75
CA ARG A 459 5.44 -0.91 -9.01
C ARG A 459 5.26 0.24 -8.04
N SER A 460 4.02 0.69 -7.82
CA SER A 460 3.76 1.80 -6.89
C SER A 460 4.20 1.49 -5.47
N SER A 461 3.99 0.26 -4.99
CA SER A 461 4.43 -0.17 -3.66
C SER A 461 5.95 -0.30 -3.57
N ALA A 462 6.60 -0.84 -4.60
CA ALA A 462 8.06 -0.94 -4.65
C ALA A 462 8.72 0.45 -4.66
N GLU A 463 8.24 1.37 -5.50
CA GLU A 463 8.72 2.76 -5.56
C GLU A 463 8.56 3.49 -4.22
N LYS A 464 7.41 3.30 -3.55
CA LYS A 464 7.18 3.86 -2.21
C LYS A 464 8.15 3.27 -1.19
N THR A 465 8.32 1.96 -1.18
CA THR A 465 9.21 1.26 -0.25
C THR A 465 10.66 1.71 -0.42
N GLU A 466 11.14 1.79 -1.66
CA GLU A 466 12.49 2.25 -1.98
C GLU A 466 12.70 3.70 -1.52
N THR A 467 11.72 4.57 -1.75
CA THR A 467 11.78 5.98 -1.33
C THR A 467 11.84 6.10 0.20
N SER A 468 10.99 5.34 0.92
CA SER A 468 10.98 5.35 2.39
C SER A 468 12.25 4.79 3.00
N ILE A 469 12.83 3.72 2.42
CA ILE A 469 14.11 3.15 2.88
C ILE A 469 15.27 4.12 2.64
N LYS A 470 15.32 4.77 1.47
CA LYS A 470 16.32 5.80 1.18
C LYS A 470 16.22 6.98 2.14
N LEU A 471 15.00 7.46 2.38
CA LEU A 471 14.75 8.52 3.36
C LEU A 471 15.25 8.11 4.76
N ALA A 472 14.90 6.91 5.22
CA ALA A 472 15.36 6.41 6.52
C ALA A 472 16.89 6.27 6.59
N ALA A 473 17.53 5.82 5.51
CA ALA A 473 18.99 5.73 5.42
C ALA A 473 19.66 7.11 5.48
N ASP A 474 19.15 8.08 4.72
CA ASP A 474 19.67 9.45 4.71
C ASP A 474 19.53 10.11 6.09
N ILE A 475 18.39 9.94 6.75
CA ILE A 475 18.16 10.44 8.11
C ILE A 475 19.10 9.74 9.11
N THR A 476 19.27 8.43 9.02
CA THR A 476 20.17 7.73 9.94
C THR A 476 21.63 8.15 9.76
N ALA A 477 22.04 8.46 8.53
CA ALA A 477 23.38 8.96 8.22
C ALA A 477 23.66 10.35 8.82
N THR A 478 22.63 11.18 9.03
CA THR A 478 22.78 12.49 9.70
C THR A 478 22.75 12.41 11.21
N ILE A 479 22.10 11.41 11.82
CA ILE A 479 22.02 11.27 13.29
C ILE A 479 23.39 10.94 13.89
N LEU A 480 24.17 10.07 13.26
CA LEU A 480 25.46 9.63 13.80
C LEU A 480 26.45 10.79 14.07
N PRO A 481 26.65 11.76 13.15
CA PRO A 481 27.47 12.93 13.45
C PRO A 481 26.84 13.87 14.50
N ILE A 482 25.51 13.96 14.60
CA ILE A 482 24.83 14.74 15.65
C ILE A 482 25.14 14.17 17.04
N LEU A 483 24.99 12.85 17.23
CA LEU A 483 25.33 12.18 18.49
C LEU A 483 26.83 12.27 18.80
N GLY A 484 27.69 12.15 17.79
CA GLY A 484 29.13 12.34 17.94
C GLY A 484 29.50 13.74 18.40
N SER A 485 28.89 14.77 17.79
CA SER A 485 29.08 16.17 18.17
C SER A 485 28.58 16.46 19.59
N ALA A 486 27.41 15.94 19.96
CA ALA A 486 26.85 16.09 21.31
C ALA A 486 27.77 15.47 22.37
N THR A 487 28.32 14.29 22.08
CA THR A 487 29.29 13.61 22.96
C THR A 487 30.56 14.45 23.13
N GLN A 488 31.11 14.99 22.03
CA GLN A 488 32.30 15.83 22.07
C GLN A 488 32.10 17.13 22.88
N VAL A 489 30.93 17.77 22.74
CA VAL A 489 30.61 18.98 23.54
C VAL A 489 30.54 18.63 25.03
N LEU A 490 29.95 17.50 25.40
CA LEU A 490 29.92 17.05 26.80
C LEU A 490 31.29 16.72 27.36
N GLU A 491 32.20 16.15 26.57
CA GLU A 491 33.58 15.91 27.01
C GLU A 491 34.31 17.23 27.31
N THR A 492 34.03 18.31 26.57
CA THR A 492 34.59 19.63 26.90
C THR A 492 34.02 20.21 28.20
N CYS A 493 32.90 19.68 28.72
CA CYS A 493 32.37 20.11 30.02
C CYS A 493 33.25 19.68 31.19
N GLU A 494 34.22 18.78 31.03
CA GLU A 494 35.26 18.55 32.06
C GLU A 494 36.09 19.83 32.33
N GLU A 495 36.22 20.72 31.35
CA GLU A 495 36.86 22.04 31.55
C GLU A 495 36.11 22.88 32.59
N MET A 496 34.80 22.68 32.75
CA MET A 496 33.98 23.41 33.73
C MET A 496 34.32 22.99 35.15
N SER A 497 34.63 21.72 35.37
CA SER A 497 35.06 21.19 36.66
C SER A 497 36.42 21.75 37.06
N VAL A 498 37.31 21.95 36.09
CA VAL A 498 38.60 22.64 36.27
C VAL A 498 38.40 24.13 36.61
N GLU A 499 37.46 24.80 35.97
CA GLU A 499 37.11 26.20 36.29
C GLU A 499 36.47 26.33 37.69
N CYS A 500 35.61 25.40 38.09
CA CYS A 500 35.10 25.30 39.46
C CYS A 500 36.25 25.14 40.47
N ASP A 501 37.24 24.29 40.19
CA ASP A 501 38.43 24.13 41.04
C ASP A 501 39.25 25.41 41.15
N ALA A 502 39.38 26.16 40.07
CA ALA A 502 40.08 27.43 40.07
C ALA A 502 39.32 28.51 40.87
N ILE A 503 37.99 28.57 40.74
CA ILE A 503 37.11 29.43 41.56
C ILE A 503 37.24 29.06 43.04
N LEU A 504 37.19 27.77 43.37
CA LEU A 504 37.39 27.28 44.73
C LEU A 504 38.78 27.65 45.26
N ALA A 505 39.84 27.60 44.46
CA ALA A 505 41.18 27.97 44.88
C ALA A 505 41.33 29.48 45.19
N GLU A 506 40.54 30.35 44.55
CA GLU A 506 40.51 31.79 44.80
C GLU A 506 39.67 32.18 46.03
N MET A 507 38.71 31.33 46.43
CA MET A 507 37.93 31.53 47.65
C MET A 507 38.75 31.19 48.89
N ALA A 508 38.95 32.16 49.78
CA ALA A 508 39.69 31.98 51.03
C ALA A 508 39.10 30.84 51.90
N ASP A 509 39.96 29.93 52.37
CA ASP A 509 39.60 28.83 53.27
C ASP A 509 39.83 29.24 54.73
N GLU A 510 39.01 30.18 55.23
CA GLU A 510 39.12 30.70 56.60
C GLU A 510 38.37 29.84 57.64
N GLY A 511 37.60 28.85 57.17
CA GLY A 511 36.74 28.01 57.99
C GLY A 511 35.52 28.75 58.57
N PRO A 512 34.51 28.03 59.09
CA PRO A 512 33.37 28.66 59.76
C PRO A 512 33.82 29.41 61.03
N CYS A 513 33.22 30.56 61.31
CA CYS A 513 33.58 31.34 62.51
C CYS A 513 33.29 30.58 63.81
N ALA A 514 34.13 30.78 64.83
CA ALA A 514 33.90 30.23 66.15
C ALA A 514 32.71 30.92 66.84
N ASN A 515 31.74 30.09 67.26
CA ASN A 515 30.38 30.40 67.72
C ASN A 515 30.21 31.32 68.96
N GLU A 516 31.24 31.97 69.50
CA GLU A 516 31.20 32.46 70.89
C GLU A 516 30.61 33.87 71.10
N ALA A 517 30.27 34.64 70.05
CA ALA A 517 29.90 36.06 70.21
C ALA A 517 28.67 36.60 69.43
N ILE A 518 27.87 35.76 68.76
CA ILE A 518 26.71 36.23 67.98
C ILE A 518 25.48 36.36 68.88
N ASN A 519 25.17 37.57 69.36
CA ASN A 519 24.14 37.81 70.39
C ASN A 519 22.94 38.67 69.93
N SER A 520 22.78 38.94 68.62
CA SER A 520 21.71 39.79 68.09
C SER A 520 21.09 39.23 66.82
N ALA A 521 19.75 39.29 66.71
CA ALA A 521 19.01 38.88 65.51
C ALA A 521 19.34 39.74 64.27
N ASP A 522 19.76 40.99 64.46
CA ASP A 522 20.15 41.91 63.38
C ASP A 522 21.63 41.72 62.96
N HIS A 523 22.31 40.69 63.46
CA HIS A 523 23.71 40.45 63.13
C HIS A 523 23.84 40.15 61.62
N PRO A 524 24.78 40.79 60.88
CA PRO A 524 24.93 40.63 59.43
C PRO A 524 25.01 39.17 58.96
N LEU A 525 25.66 38.31 59.74
CA LEU A 525 25.72 36.86 59.48
C LEU A 525 24.36 36.14 59.59
N ILE A 526 23.51 36.49 60.56
CA ILE A 526 22.17 35.89 60.68
C ILE A 526 21.32 36.31 59.48
N VAL A 527 21.36 37.59 59.12
CA VAL A 527 20.64 38.14 57.96
C VAL A 527 21.10 37.48 56.65
N PHE A 528 22.41 37.27 56.48
CA PHE A 528 22.97 36.56 55.33
C PHE A 528 22.50 35.09 55.27
N MET A 529 22.59 34.37 56.39
CA MET A 529 22.17 32.96 56.45
C MET A 529 20.68 32.78 56.14
N GLU A 530 19.82 33.69 56.61
CA GLU A 530 18.38 33.71 56.29
C GLU A 530 18.09 34.15 54.84
N ALA A 531 18.90 35.03 54.27
CA ALA A 531 18.80 35.41 52.86
C ALA A 531 19.13 34.21 51.95
N MET A 532 20.22 33.49 52.22
CA MET A 532 20.59 32.27 51.49
C MET A 532 19.56 31.16 51.67
N ALA A 533 19.05 30.96 52.89
CA ALA A 533 18.01 29.96 53.16
C ALA A 533 16.74 30.19 52.33
N ARG A 534 16.38 31.47 52.06
CA ARG A 534 15.22 31.84 51.24
C ARG A 534 15.45 31.71 49.74
N SER A 535 16.71 31.81 49.27
CA SER A 535 17.02 31.66 47.85
C SER A 535 17.05 30.21 47.39
N TYR A 536 17.33 29.25 48.29
CA TYR A 536 17.45 27.84 47.90
C TYR A 536 16.13 27.20 47.49
N THR A 537 16.19 26.51 46.36
CA THR A 537 15.06 25.78 45.78
C THR A 537 15.24 24.27 45.95
N MET A 538 16.48 23.78 46.01
CA MET A 538 16.84 22.36 46.00
C MET A 538 17.11 21.78 47.41
N ALA A 539 16.93 20.46 47.58
CA ALA A 539 17.11 19.79 48.88
C ALA A 539 18.60 19.66 49.24
N GLU A 540 19.43 19.45 48.22
CA GLU A 540 20.88 19.31 48.26
C GLU A 540 21.54 20.61 48.74
N GLU A 541 21.05 21.76 48.27
CA GLU A 541 21.48 23.08 48.75
C GLU A 541 21.20 23.28 50.24
N ARG A 542 20.01 22.87 50.68
CA ARG A 542 19.59 22.95 52.10
C ARG A 542 20.43 22.02 52.96
N ALA A 543 20.75 20.82 52.48
CA ALA A 543 21.62 19.88 53.18
C ALA A 543 23.05 20.42 53.36
N VAL A 544 23.59 21.13 52.37
CA VAL A 544 24.88 21.81 52.51
C VAL A 544 24.78 22.99 53.49
N HIS A 545 23.75 23.82 53.40
CA HIS A 545 23.54 24.95 54.34
C HIS A 545 23.36 24.49 55.79
N ASP A 546 22.69 23.37 56.00
CA ASP A 546 22.47 22.79 57.33
C ASP A 546 23.78 22.42 58.06
N ARG A 547 24.88 22.19 57.31
CA ARG A 547 26.22 21.94 57.87
C ARG A 547 26.86 23.20 58.46
N PHE A 548 26.34 24.39 58.16
CA PHE A 548 26.88 25.69 58.54
C PHE A 548 25.93 26.49 59.45
N LEU A 549 24.91 25.87 60.03
CA LEU A 549 23.96 26.52 60.93
C LEU A 549 24.64 27.10 62.18
N LEU A 550 24.14 28.26 62.60
CA LEU A 550 24.51 28.88 63.88
C LEU A 550 23.71 28.27 65.04
N PRO A 551 24.17 28.44 66.30
CA PRO A 551 23.37 28.11 67.48
C PRO A 551 21.98 28.77 67.39
N ASP A 552 20.94 28.03 67.80
CA ASP A 552 19.52 28.43 67.74
C ASP A 552 18.87 28.51 66.34
N MET A 553 19.61 28.29 65.25
CA MET A 553 19.02 28.13 63.91
C MET A 553 18.43 26.73 63.70
N GLN A 554 17.29 26.65 63.02
CA GLN A 554 16.63 25.39 62.69
C GLN A 554 17.14 24.83 61.36
N PRO A 555 17.31 23.49 61.24
CA PRO A 555 17.68 22.87 59.98
C PRO A 555 16.58 23.02 58.93
N LEU A 556 16.99 23.37 57.72
CA LEU A 556 16.14 23.53 56.55
C LEU A 556 15.69 22.17 56.00
N GLY A 557 16.49 21.12 56.16
CA GLY A 557 16.19 19.76 55.70
C GLY A 557 15.15 18.99 56.53
N GLY A 558 14.68 19.53 57.66
CA GLY A 558 13.82 18.82 58.62
C GLY A 558 12.30 19.05 58.50
N GLY A 559 11.83 19.79 57.50
CA GLY A 559 10.50 20.41 57.51
C GLY A 559 9.59 20.13 56.31
N ALA A 560 9.64 18.96 55.68
CA ALA A 560 8.59 18.54 54.75
C ALA A 560 8.06 17.16 55.16
N LYS A 561 6.83 17.13 55.70
CA LYS A 561 5.98 15.95 55.54
C LYS A 561 5.99 15.62 54.05
N ALA A 562 6.30 14.37 53.72
CA ALA A 562 5.99 13.79 52.43
C ALA A 562 4.56 14.20 52.05
N ALA A 563 4.44 15.13 51.09
CA ALA A 563 3.37 15.01 50.14
C ALA A 563 3.62 13.68 49.43
N GLU A 564 2.58 12.85 49.36
CA GLU A 564 2.59 11.58 48.64
C GLU A 564 3.32 11.72 47.30
N PRO A 565 4.05 10.68 46.84
CA PRO A 565 4.51 10.68 45.47
C PRO A 565 3.26 10.83 44.60
N GLN A 566 3.18 11.93 43.86
CA GLN A 566 2.42 11.91 42.61
C GLN A 566 3.26 11.03 41.68
N ASP A 567 3.09 9.72 41.85
CA ASP A 567 3.43 8.74 40.84
C ASP A 567 2.73 9.19 39.55
N GLU A 568 3.54 9.32 38.50
CA GLU A 568 3.26 8.78 37.18
C GLU A 568 1.86 9.07 36.60
N ASP A 569 1.65 10.27 36.03
CA ASP A 569 0.60 10.51 35.03
C ASP A 569 0.97 11.74 34.15
N LEU A 570 2.23 11.84 33.72
CA LEU A 570 2.68 12.81 32.70
C LEU A 570 3.13 12.11 31.40
N PHE A 571 2.62 10.91 31.13
CA PHE A 571 2.86 10.16 29.89
C PHE A 571 1.59 9.67 29.18
N ASP A 572 0.40 10.09 29.62
CA ASP A 572 -0.88 9.69 28.99
C ASP A 572 -1.43 10.72 27.97
N SER A 573 -0.70 11.81 27.68
CA SER A 573 -1.20 12.86 26.77
C SER A 573 -0.47 12.98 25.43
N PHE A 574 0.29 11.98 24.99
CA PHE A 574 1.00 12.03 23.69
C PHE A 574 0.46 11.08 22.62
N ASP A 575 -0.62 10.34 22.88
CA ASP A 575 -1.17 9.33 21.94
C ASP A 575 -2.47 9.73 21.23
N ASP A 576 -2.93 10.98 21.31
CA ASP A 576 -4.18 11.42 20.62
C ASP A 576 -3.92 12.39 19.46
N PHE A 577 -3.29 11.88 18.39
CA PHE A 577 -3.41 12.46 17.04
C PHE A 577 -3.53 11.34 15.99
N GLY A 578 -4.75 10.82 15.83
CA GLY A 578 -5.18 9.97 14.72
C GLY A 578 -6.68 10.22 14.42
N PRO A 579 -7.14 10.12 13.15
CA PRO A 579 -8.14 11.03 12.63
C PRO A 579 -9.59 10.66 12.97
N ASP A 580 -10.35 11.74 13.19
CA ASP A 580 -11.79 11.91 13.18
C ASP A 580 -12.58 10.87 12.35
N SER A 581 -13.20 9.89 13.03
CA SER A 581 -14.32 9.11 12.46
C SER A 581 -15.58 9.41 13.26
N SER A 582 -16.42 10.26 12.69
CA SER A 582 -17.75 10.60 13.20
C SER A 582 -18.70 9.40 13.08
N ALA A 583 -19.06 8.81 14.21
CA ALA A 583 -20.18 7.87 14.32
C ALA A 583 -21.21 8.38 15.34
N LEU A 584 -22.43 8.57 14.84
CA LEU A 584 -23.64 9.05 15.51
C LEU A 584 -24.09 8.13 16.67
N PRO A 585 -24.88 8.62 17.66
CA PRO A 585 -25.30 7.82 18.80
C PRO A 585 -26.51 6.94 18.45
N VAL A 586 -26.41 5.64 18.76
CA VAL A 586 -27.53 4.69 18.69
C VAL A 586 -28.35 4.79 19.96
N ALA A 587 -29.62 5.18 19.80
CA ALA A 587 -30.63 5.19 20.84
C ALA A 587 -31.12 3.76 21.13
N ALA A 588 -31.31 3.49 22.42
CA ALA A 588 -31.93 2.29 22.94
C ALA A 588 -33.41 2.18 22.54
N THR A 589 -33.81 0.99 22.08
CA THR A 589 -35.20 0.51 22.19
C THR A 589 -35.20 -0.96 22.57
N ALA A 590 -35.88 -1.24 23.68
CA ALA A 590 -36.25 -2.56 24.14
C ALA A 590 -37.51 -3.07 23.43
N GLY A 591 -37.63 -4.40 23.26
CA GLY A 591 -38.93 -5.09 23.29
C GLY A 591 -39.18 -6.18 22.23
N GLY A 592 -39.41 -7.42 22.71
CA GLY A 592 -40.25 -8.47 22.10
C GLY A 592 -39.52 -9.43 21.15
N GLU A 593 -39.26 -10.69 21.50
CA GLU A 593 -40.16 -11.86 21.64
C GLU A 593 -40.16 -12.76 20.38
N ASP A 594 -39.87 -14.05 20.62
CA ASP A 594 -40.23 -15.29 19.91
C ASP A 594 -40.14 -15.37 18.38
N ASP A 595 -39.27 -16.24 17.86
CA ASP A 595 -39.64 -17.63 17.51
C ASP A 595 -38.48 -18.33 16.78
N ALA A 596 -38.06 -19.49 17.28
CA ALA A 596 -37.34 -20.48 16.50
C ALA A 596 -38.37 -21.33 15.73
N PRO A 597 -38.00 -21.88 14.56
CA PRO A 597 -37.56 -23.28 14.65
C PRO A 597 -36.43 -23.67 13.69
N ASP A 598 -35.70 -24.70 14.12
CA ASP A 598 -34.99 -25.68 13.29
C ASP A 598 -35.83 -26.11 12.08
N LEU A 599 -35.14 -26.38 10.96
CA LEU A 599 -35.26 -27.67 10.25
C LEU A 599 -34.20 -27.78 9.14
N ASP A 600 -33.50 -28.90 9.18
CA ASP A 600 -32.79 -29.56 8.09
C ASP A 600 -33.62 -29.61 6.78
N ASP A 601 -32.95 -29.43 5.64
CA ASP A 601 -33.07 -30.25 4.40
C ASP A 601 -32.29 -29.57 3.25
N VAL A 602 -31.21 -30.16 2.69
CA VAL A 602 -31.21 -31.18 1.62
C VAL A 602 -31.52 -30.59 0.22
N PHE A 603 -30.45 -30.49 -0.60
CA PHE A 603 -30.38 -30.37 -2.09
C PHE A 603 -30.89 -29.07 -2.72
N PHE A 604 -30.18 -28.40 -3.64
CA PHE A 604 -29.55 -28.86 -4.89
C PHE A 604 -28.35 -27.97 -5.28
#